data_AF-A0A375AGV1-F1
#
_entry.id   AF-A0A375AGV1-F1
#
_cell.length_a   1.000
_cell.length_b   1.000
_cell.length_c   1.000
_cell.angle_alpha   90.00
_cell.angle_beta   90.00
_cell.angle_gamma   90.00
#
_symmetry.space_group_name_H-M   'P 1'
#
loop_
_entity.id
_entity.type
_entity.pdbx_description
1 polymer ?
#
loop_
_entity_poly.entity_id
_entity_poly.type
_entity_poly.pdbx_seq_one_letter_code
_entity_poly.pdbx_strand_id
1 'polypeptide(L)' 'MTQGKEEKESVAPCVISDKFIIPYPPGVPILFPGEEISDAIQQKINECRDNGLLIIAA' A
#
# COMPACT_ATOMS: atom_id res chain seq x y z
N MET A 1 13.44 -29.16 21.58
CA MET A 1 12.08 -28.65 21.35
C MET A 1 12.21 -27.39 20.52
N THR A 2 11.84 -27.51 19.26
CA THR A 2 11.92 -26.51 18.20
C THR A 2 10.91 -25.39 18.44
N GLN A 3 11.35 -24.13 18.33
CA GLN A 3 10.54 -23.09 17.70
C GLN A 3 11.47 -22.24 16.83
N GLY A 4 11.36 -22.48 15.53
CA GLY A 4 11.89 -21.58 14.51
C GLY A 4 11.15 -20.26 14.62
N LYS A 5 11.92 -19.17 14.62
CA LYS A 5 11.42 -17.87 14.23
C LYS A 5 11.44 -17.87 12.71
N GLU A 6 10.27 -18.01 12.09
CA GLU A 6 10.09 -17.63 10.71
C GLU A 6 10.21 -16.11 10.64
N GLU A 7 11.43 -15.64 10.45
CA GLU A 7 11.69 -14.33 9.87
C GLU A 7 11.14 -14.40 8.44
N LYS A 8 9.86 -14.04 8.28
CA LYS A 8 9.32 -13.68 6.97
C LYS A 8 10.01 -12.40 6.53
N GLU A 9 11.24 -12.54 6.03
CA GLU A 9 11.78 -11.62 5.05
C GLU A 9 11.01 -11.89 3.74
N SER A 10 9.76 -11.41 3.73
CA SER A 10 9.01 -11.31 2.50
C SER A 10 9.61 -10.13 1.77
N VAL A 11 10.61 -10.39 0.93
CA VAL A 11 10.99 -9.45 -0.12
C VAL A 11 9.72 -9.24 -0.94
N ALA A 12 8.97 -8.19 -0.61
CA ALA A 12 7.82 -7.82 -1.40
C ALA A 12 8.36 -7.59 -2.81
N PRO A 13 7.81 -8.25 -3.84
CA PRO A 13 8.21 -7.92 -5.20
C PRO A 13 8.03 -6.42 -5.39
N CYS A 14 8.98 -5.76 -6.06
CA CYS A 14 8.83 -4.37 -6.49
C CYS A 14 7.55 -4.29 -7.35
N VAL A 15 6.44 -3.89 -6.73
CA VAL A 15 5.15 -3.76 -7.42
C VAL A 15 5.06 -2.33 -7.90
N ILE A 16 5.14 -2.15 -9.22
CA ILE A 16 4.86 -0.87 -9.85
C ILE A 16 3.35 -0.78 -10.04
N SER A 17 2.76 0.33 -9.60
CA SER A 17 1.35 0.59 -9.84
C SER A 17 1.14 1.06 -11.27
N ASP A 18 0.18 0.49 -11.99
CA ASP A 18 -0.28 0.99 -13.29
C ASP A 18 -1.45 1.99 -13.16
N LYS A 19 -1.84 2.31 -11.92
CA LYS A 19 -3.04 3.10 -11.60
C LYS A 19 -2.74 4.21 -10.61
N PHE A 20 -3.59 5.23 -10.60
CA PHE A 20 -3.60 6.19 -9.51
C PHE A 20 -4.24 5.56 -8.27
N ILE A 21 -3.67 5.81 -7.09
CA ILE A 21 -4.33 5.52 -5.82
C ILE A 21 -4.74 6.84 -5.19
N ILE A 22 -6.03 7.07 -5.06
CA ILE A 22 -6.60 8.35 -4.63
C ILE A 22 -7.52 8.12 -3.43
N PRO A 23 -7.12 8.47 -2.19
CA PRO A 23 -8.02 8.50 -1.05
C PRO A 23 -8.98 9.70 -1.14
N TYR A 24 -10.24 9.47 -0.78
CA TYR A 24 -11.27 10.49 -0.69
C TYR A 24 -12.01 10.40 0.66
N PRO A 25 -12.24 11.54 1.32
CA PRO A 25 -11.71 12.90 1.03
C PRO A 25 -10.22 13.05 1.43
N PRO A 26 -9.38 13.90 0.80
CA PRO A 26 -9.69 15.04 -0.10
C PRO A 26 -9.71 14.75 -1.61
N GLY A 27 -9.33 13.54 -2.07
CA GLY A 27 -9.27 13.22 -3.50
C GLY A 27 -7.94 13.55 -4.18
N VAL A 28 -6.84 13.60 -3.42
CA VAL A 28 -5.48 13.84 -3.95
C VAL A 28 -4.77 12.50 -4.12
N PRO A 29 -4.11 12.23 -5.27
CA PRO A 29 -3.34 11.00 -5.46
C PRO A 29 -2.23 10.86 -4.41
N ILE A 30 -2.15 9.68 -3.80
CA ILE A 30 -1.03 9.29 -2.93
C ILE A 30 -0.03 8.39 -3.65
N LEU A 31 -0.41 7.84 -4.81
CA LEU A 31 0.44 7.06 -5.68
C LEU A 31 0.06 7.31 -7.15
N PHE A 32 1.05 7.50 -7.99
CA PHE A 32 0.93 7.70 -9.42
C PHE A 32 1.21 6.40 -10.20
N PRO A 33 0.65 6.24 -11.39
CA PRO A 33 1.03 5.15 -12.28
C PRO A 33 2.51 5.27 -12.66
N GLY A 34 3.22 4.15 -12.64
CA GLY A 34 4.67 4.07 -12.83
C GLY A 34 5.47 4.20 -11.53
N GLU A 35 4.85 4.49 -10.38
CA GLU A 35 5.51 4.50 -9.08
C GLU A 35 5.47 3.13 -8.38
N GLU A 36 6.47 2.89 -7.54
CA GLU A 36 6.55 1.70 -6.71
C GLU A 36 5.63 1.79 -5.49
N ILE A 37 4.87 0.72 -5.24
CA ILE A 37 4.08 0.53 -4.03
C ILE A 37 5.03 0.12 -2.89
N SER A 38 5.69 1.12 -2.30
CA SER A 38 6.51 0.93 -1.10
C SER A 38 5.68 0.61 0.14
N ASP A 39 6.31 0.04 1.18
CA ASP A 39 5.65 -0.21 2.48
C ASP A 39 4.99 1.03 3.09
N ALA A 40 5.55 2.22 2.85
CA ALA A 40 4.96 3.47 3.31
C ALA A 40 3.62 3.75 2.63
N ILE A 41 3.51 3.47 1.33
CA ILE A 41 2.26 3.62 0.57
C ILE A 41 1.24 2.58 1.01
N GLN A 42 1.66 1.34 1.22
CA GLN A 42 0.77 0.28 1.73
C GLN A 42 0.20 0.62 3.11
N GLN A 43 1.05 1.11 4.02
CA GLN A 43 0.60 1.60 5.31
C GLN A 43 -0.40 2.74 5.16
N LYS A 44 -0.12 3.73 4.31
CA LYS A 44 -1.04 4.84 4.05
C LYS A 44 -2.40 4.38 3.54
N ILE A 45 -2.43 3.40 2.63
CA ILE A 45 -3.65 2.81 2.09
C ILE A 45 -4.43 2.09 3.20
N ASN A 46 -3.74 1.30 4.03
CA ASN A 46 -4.35 0.59 5.14
C ASN A 46 -4.92 1.56 6.19
N GLU A 47 -4.17 2.61 6.56
CA GLU A 47 -4.64 3.67 7.43
C GLU A 47 -5.89 4.35 6.86
N CYS A 48 -5.88 4.70 5.57
CA CYS A 48 -7.04 5.31 4.93
C CYS A 48 -8.26 4.38 4.99
N ARG A 49 -8.08 3.08 4.77
CA ARG A 49 -9.16 2.08 4.87
C ARG A 49 -9.68 1.92 6.29
N ASP A 50 -8.80 1.91 7.28
CA ASP A 50 -9.16 1.80 8.71
C ASP A 50 -9.94 3.03 9.19
N ASN A 51 -9.56 4.21 8.70
CA ASN A 51 -10.27 5.46 8.96
C ASN A 51 -11.57 5.62 8.13
N GLY A 52 -11.94 4.63 7.30
CA GLY A 52 -13.16 4.66 6.50
C GLY A 52 -13.11 5.59 5.29
N LEU A 53 -11.92 5.96 4.81
CA LEU A 53 -11.76 6.73 3.57
C LEU A 53 -11.99 5.82 2.36
N LEU A 54 -12.60 6.40 1.32
CA LEU A 54 -12.78 5.74 0.04
C LEU A 54 -11.45 5.72 -0.71
N ILE A 55 -11.00 4.55 -1.17
CA ILE A 55 -9.82 4.45 -2.05
C ILE A 55 -10.29 4.21 -3.49
N ILE A 56 -9.94 5.13 -4.38
CA ILE A 56 -10.22 5.04 -5.81
C ILE A 56 -8.94 4.59 -6.53
N ALA A 57 -9.07 3.57 -7.38
CA ALA A 57 -8.01 3.10 -8.27
C ALA A 57 -8.41 3.32 -9.73
N ALA A 58 -7.89 4.38 -10.34
CA ALA A 58 -8.18 4.77 -11.72
C ALA A 58 -7.04 4.32 -12.64
#